data_AF-A0A497LGX1-F1
#
_entry.id   AF-A0A497LGX1-F1
#
_cell.length_a   1.000
_cell.length_b   1.000
_cell.length_c   1.000
_cell.angle_alpha   90.00
_cell.angle_beta   90.00
_cell.angle_gamma   90.00
#
_symmetry.space_group_name_H-M   'P 1'
#
loop_
_entity.id
_entity.type
_entity.pdbx_description
1 polymer ?
#
loop_
_entity_poly.entity_id
_entity_poly.type
_entity_poly.pdbx_seq_one_letter_code
_entity_poly.pdbx_strand_id
1 'polypeptide(L)' 'MEEGKDLLLYLDGRRRYLVKVKADEEFHTHKGVVKLGELIGKPYGVKVESSLGVAFYALKPLPKDYAVKFARRTQIIYPK' A
#
# COMPACT_ATOMS: atom_id res chain seq x y z
N MET A 1 -3.75 -11.94 6.36
CA MET A 1 -3.98 -11.43 5.00
C MET A 1 -3.66 -12.60 4.10
N GLU A 2 -4.37 -12.72 2.99
CA GLU A 2 -4.16 -13.82 2.06
C GLU A 2 -3.46 -13.31 0.82
N GLU A 3 -2.66 -14.18 0.20
CA GLU A 3 -2.03 -13.90 -1.07
C GLU A 3 -3.07 -13.53 -2.13
N GLY A 4 -2.75 -12.54 -2.96
CA GLY A 4 -3.62 -12.02 -4.01
C GLY A 4 -4.63 -10.96 -3.53
N LYS A 5 -4.82 -10.77 -2.22
CA LYS A 5 -5.71 -9.72 -1.70
C LYS A 5 -5.06 -8.34 -1.76
N ASP A 6 -5.89 -7.32 -1.97
CA ASP A 6 -5.44 -5.94 -1.91
C ASP A 6 -5.29 -5.49 -0.45
N LEU A 7 -4.30 -4.64 -0.22
CA LEU A 7 -4.05 -3.98 1.05
C LEU A 7 -3.79 -2.49 0.83
N LEU A 8 -4.14 -1.69 1.84
CA LEU A 8 -3.82 -0.27 1.87
C LEU A 8 -2.61 -0.08 2.77
N LEU A 9 -1.46 0.19 2.17
CA LEU A 9 -0.25 0.55 2.89
C LEU A 9 -0.32 2.04 3.25
N TYR A 10 -0.50 2.32 4.54
CA TYR A 10 -0.63 3.67 5.08
C TYR A 10 0.68 4.12 5.71
N LEU A 11 1.23 5.24 5.24
CA LEU A 11 2.37 5.91 5.85
C LEU A 11 1.91 7.15 6.63
N ASP A 12 1.24 8.05 5.92
CA ASP A 12 0.75 9.32 6.45
C ASP A 12 -0.52 9.75 5.69
N GLY A 13 -1.16 10.85 6.12
CA GLY A 13 -2.42 11.32 5.53
C GLY A 13 -2.36 11.61 4.03
N ARG A 14 -1.16 11.90 3.48
CA ARG A 14 -0.93 12.17 2.07
C ARG A 14 -0.47 10.94 1.29
N ARG A 15 0.18 9.99 1.97
CA ARG A 15 0.87 8.85 1.35
C ARG A 15 0.22 7.53 1.76
N ARG A 16 -0.64 7.06 0.86
CA ARG A 16 -1.34 5.78 0.96
C ARG A 16 -1.22 5.05 -0.37
N TYR A 17 -0.92 3.76 -0.31
CA TYR A 17 -0.64 2.95 -1.49
C TYR A 17 -1.53 1.72 -1.49
N LEU A 18 -2.28 1.53 -2.59
CA LEU A 18 -3.10 0.35 -2.78
C LEU A 18 -2.29 -0.71 -3.54
N VAL A 19 -1.79 -1.68 -2.80
CA VAL A 19 -0.88 -2.74 -3.26
C VAL A 19 -1.50 -4.12 -3.06
N LYS A 20 -0.95 -5.15 -3.70
CA LYS A 20 -1.43 -6.52 -3.58
C LYS A 20 -0.46 -7.32 -2.71
N VAL A 21 -0.98 -8.14 -1.81
CA VAL A 21 -0.15 -9.04 -1.00
C VAL A 21 0.31 -10.21 -1.89
N LYS A 22 1.63 -10.38 -2.05
CA LYS A 22 2.23 -11.57 -2.67
C LYS A 22 3.53 -11.93 -1.98
N ALA A 23 3.90 -13.20 -2.00
CA ALA A 23 5.06 -13.71 -1.26
C ALA A 23 6.38 -13.03 -1.68
N ASP A 24 6.62 -12.90 -2.98
CA ASP A 24 7.85 -12.33 -3.56
C ASP A 24 7.71 -10.86 -3.98
N GLU A 25 6.71 -10.14 -3.47
CA GLU A 25 6.49 -8.73 -3.85
C GLU A 25 7.09 -7.77 -2.81
N GLU A 26 7.99 -6.92 -3.31
CA GLU A 26 8.60 -5.84 -2.56
C GLU A 26 8.05 -4.49 -3.04
N PHE A 27 7.61 -3.65 -2.10
CA PHE A 27 7.08 -2.34 -2.42
C PHE A 27 8.12 -1.26 -2.14
N HIS A 28 8.60 -0.63 -3.22
CA HIS A 28 9.60 0.42 -3.14
C HIS A 28 8.96 1.78 -2.88
N THR A 29 9.42 2.45 -1.83
CA THR A 29 9.03 3.82 -1.50
C THR A 29 10.26 4.69 -1.32
N HIS A 30 10.07 6.00 -1.35
CA HIS A 30 11.10 6.98 -0.93
C HIS A 30 11.49 6.83 0.55
N LYS A 31 10.78 6.00 1.31
CA LYS A 31 11.07 5.65 2.71
C LYS A 31 11.58 4.20 2.85
N GLY A 32 12.11 3.62 1.79
CA GLY A 32 12.67 2.27 1.80
C GLY A 32 11.72 1.23 1.20
N VAL A 33 12.12 -0.02 1.33
CA VAL A 33 11.42 -1.18 0.76
C VAL A 33 10.58 -1.85 1.84
N VAL A 34 9.32 -2.15 1.54
CA VAL A 34 8.41 -2.90 2.41
C VAL A 34 8.18 -4.27 1.78
N LYS A 35 8.53 -5.34 2.51
CA LYS A 35 8.31 -6.72 2.06
C LYS A 35 6.86 -7.12 2.29
N LEU A 36 6.08 -7.25 1.22
CA LEU A 36 4.64 -7.54 1.33
C LEU A 36 4.37 -9.01 1.68
N GLY A 37 5.31 -9.92 1.37
CA GLY A 37 5.22 -11.32 1.74
C GLY A 37 5.12 -11.54 3.26
N GLU A 38 5.76 -10.69 4.07
CA GLU A 38 5.70 -10.77 5.54
C GLU A 38 4.33 -10.44 6.13
N LEU A 39 3.40 -9.93 5.31
CA LEU A 39 2.02 -9.65 5.70
C LEU A 39 1.08 -10.84 5.50
N ILE A 40 1.50 -11.86 4.73
CA ILE A 40 0.74 -13.09 4.54
C ILE A 40 0.53 -13.75 5.91
N GLY A 41 -0.70 -14.17 6.20
CA GLY A 41 -1.08 -14.75 7.48
C GLY A 41 -1.36 -13.73 8.61
N LYS A 42 -0.86 -12.49 8.55
CA LYS A 42 -1.10 -11.47 9.61
C LYS A 42 -2.47 -10.81 9.51
N PRO A 43 -3.13 -10.41 10.61
CA PRO A 43 -4.38 -9.65 10.51
C PRO A 43 -4.17 -8.26 9.89
N TYR A 44 -5.23 -7.68 9.31
CA TYR A 44 -5.19 -6.25 8.93
C TYR A 44 -5.04 -5.37 10.17
N GLY A 45 -4.39 -4.22 10.03
CA GLY A 45 -4.09 -3.28 11.12
C GLY A 45 -2.68 -3.42 11.71
N VAL A 46 -1.88 -4.36 11.22
CA VAL A 46 -0.49 -4.54 11.70
C VAL A 46 0.44 -3.44 11.21
N LYS A 47 1.45 -3.14 12.04
CA LYS A 47 2.58 -2.31 11.67
C LYS A 47 3.59 -3.16 10.88
N VAL A 48 4.12 -2.61 9.79
CA VAL A 48 5.23 -3.18 9.01
C VAL A 48 6.31 -2.12 8.86
N GLU A 49 7.57 -2.52 8.97
CA GLU A 49 8.70 -1.61 8.86
C GLU A 49 9.33 -1.72 7.47
N SER A 50 9.73 -0.58 6.92
CA SER A 50 10.55 -0.57 5.71
C SER A 50 12.00 -0.88 6.04
N SER A 51 12.79 -1.16 5.02
CA SER A 51 14.26 -1.31 5.12
C SER A 51 14.99 -0.11 5.73
N LEU A 52 14.35 1.07 5.80
CA LEU A 52 14.89 2.27 6.46
C LEU A 52 14.33 2.49 7.88
N GLY A 53 13.64 1.49 8.45
CA GLY A 53 13.05 1.57 9.79
C GLY A 53 11.79 2.45 9.87
N VAL A 54 11.18 2.79 8.74
CA VAL A 54 9.98 3.63 8.72
C VAL A 54 8.74 2.75 8.90
N ALA A 55 7.88 3.14 9.83
CA ALA A 55 6.64 2.45 10.13
C ALA A 55 5.57 2.71 9.06
N PHE A 56 4.95 1.64 8.58
CA PHE A 56 3.74 1.64 7.78
C PHE A 56 2.67 0.80 8.47
N TYR A 57 1.41 1.08 8.14
CA TYR A 57 0.27 0.29 8.60
C TYR A 57 -0.37 -0.44 7.42
N ALA A 58 -0.56 -1.74 7.58
CA ALA A 58 -1.20 -2.58 6.58
C ALA A 58 -2.71 -2.65 6.85
N LEU A 59 -3.48 -1.78 6.21
CA LEU A 59 -4.92 -1.61 6.47
C LEU A 59 -5.77 -2.32 5.41
N LYS A 60 -7.02 -2.62 5.78
CA LYS A 60 -8.01 -3.10 4.82
C LYS A 60 -8.43 -1.94 3.90
N PRO A 61 -8.36 -2.10 2.56
CA PRO A 61 -8.84 -1.08 1.64
C PRO A 61 -10.34 -0.84 1.78
N LEU A 62 -10.75 0.42 1.67
CA LEU A 62 -12.16 0.82 1.55
C LEU A 62 -12.50 1.10 0.07
N PRO A 63 -13.77 1.05 -0.34
CA PRO A 63 -14.19 1.39 -1.71
C PRO A 63 -13.67 2.75 -2.19
N LYS A 64 -13.60 3.74 -1.29
CA LYS A 64 -13.04 5.08 -1.59
C LYS A 64 -11.56 5.04 -1.97
N ASP A 65 -10.78 4.11 -1.44
CA ASP A 65 -9.34 4.00 -1.74
C ASP A 65 -9.12 3.50 -3.17
N TYR A 66 -10.02 2.65 -3.68
CA TYR A 66 -10.05 2.25 -5.08
C TYR A 66 -10.42 3.43 -5.98
N ALA A 67 -11.43 4.23 -5.62
CA ALA A 67 -11.85 5.40 -6.40
C ALA A 67 -10.70 6.40 -6.59
N VAL A 68 -9.89 6.65 -5.56
CA VAL A 68 -8.70 7.52 -5.66
C VAL A 68 -7.66 6.96 -6.63
N LYS A 69 -7.46 5.63 -6.67
CA LYS A 69 -6.55 4.99 -7.64
C LYS A 69 -7.07 5.11 -9.07
N PHE A 70 -8.37 4.95 -9.28
CA PHE A 70 -9.01 5.14 -10.58
C PHE A 70 -8.89 6.60 -11.07
N ALA A 71 -9.18 7.58 -10.20
CA ALA A 71 -9.05 9.00 -10.53
C ALA A 71 -7.62 9.41 -10.90
N ARG A 72 -6.60 8.75 -10.36
CA ARG A 72 -5.19 8.96 -10.75
C ARG A 72 -4.79 8.27 -12.05
N ARG A 73 -5.47 7.20 -12.45
CA ARG A 73 -5.25 6.52 -13.74
C ARG A 73 -5.91 7.24 -14.91
N THR A 74 -6.99 7.97 -14.64
CA THR A 74 -7.60 8.86 -15.64
C THR A 74 -6.70 10.08 -15.86
N GLN A 75 -6.48 10.45 -17.12
CA GLN A 75 -5.59 11.53 -17.53
C GLN A 75 -5.89 12.83 -16.76
N ILE A 76 -4.93 13.34 -15.98
CA ILE A 76 -4.98 14.71 -15.45
C ILE A 76 -4.51 15.61 -16.58
N ILE A 77 -5.44 16.13 -17.37
CA ILE A 77 -5.15 17.19 -18.34
C ILE A 77 -4.96 18.49 -17.53
N TYR A 78 -3.73 18.97 -17.42
CA TYR A 78 -3.47 20.34 -16.99
C TYR A 78 -3.70 21.27 -18.20
N PRO A 79 -4.62 22.25 -18.11
CA PRO A 79 -4.60 23.36 -19.06
C PRO A 79 -3.34 24.20 -18.80
N LYS A 80 -2.66 24.57 -19.89
CA LYS A 80 -1.47 25.43 -19.89
C LYS A 80 -1.83 26.87 -19.52
#